data_AF-A0A0F8VMR6-F1
#
_entry.id   AF-A0A0F8VMR6-F1
#
_cell.length_a   1.000
_cell.length_b   1.000
_cell.length_c   1.000
_cell.angle_alpha   90.00
_cell.angle_beta   90.00
_cell.angle_gamma   90.00
#
_symmetry.space_group_name_H-M   'P 1'
#
loop_
_entity.id
_entity.type
_entity.pdbx_description
1 polymer ?
#
loop_
_entity_poly.entity_id
_entity_poly.type
_entity_poly.pdbx_seq_one_letter_code
_entity_poly.pdbx_strand_id
1 'polypeptide(L)'
;ESSIFLEAFRQIKLDSHNQTAFIHVTLIPYSRAVGQQKSKPTQHSVKMLQSVGLQPDIIIGRSETPLDKEIKRKISSYSNIPENAVISNPDLEIVYELPLLFEEQGLGDLICELIDLKAKLVSYSEVTNYSEWVKMVGMFKNAKETVRIAMPGKYFNISDSYISINVALEDAAAHHGYKTELKMINIDENTNIEDEIKDVDGILLTPGFGERAVEGMIKSAECAMEHKIPFLGICFGAQLFFAAFCRKYLGLKNANSTEIDKNTPYPVVDLLESQYQVNEKGGTMRLGAENIIIEEGTKLYEAYNQQVIIERFRHRYHIQERFITEEAKNKGFVVSSRDQSSKIINSIELNRKDHWMVGTQFHPEFKSRPYKPSPLYYNFIKECIKFKNSK
;
A
#
# COMPACT_ATOMS: atom_id res chain seq x y z
N GLU A 1 -2.71 -28.79 -7.81
CA GLU A 1 -1.63 -28.03 -7.12
C GLU A 1 -1.71 -28.19 -5.60
N SER A 2 -2.89 -28.04 -4.97
CA SER A 2 -2.98 -28.06 -3.49
C SER A 2 -2.97 -29.42 -2.80
N SER A 3 -3.04 -30.54 -3.52
CA SER A 3 -3.18 -31.89 -2.91
C SER A 3 -2.00 -32.27 -2.01
N ILE A 4 -0.77 -31.89 -2.40
CA ILE A 4 0.45 -32.13 -1.61
C ILE A 4 0.39 -31.35 -0.29
N PHE A 5 -0.11 -30.11 -0.31
CA PHE A 5 -0.26 -29.31 0.91
C PHE A 5 -1.34 -29.87 1.83
N LEU A 6 -2.46 -30.34 1.29
CA LEU A 6 -3.53 -30.94 2.10
C LEU A 6 -3.06 -32.22 2.81
N GLU A 7 -2.27 -33.06 2.14
CA GLU A 7 -1.68 -34.26 2.76
C GLU A 7 -0.67 -33.89 3.86
N ALA A 8 0.19 -32.88 3.62
CA ALA A 8 1.10 -32.38 4.64
C ALA A 8 0.35 -31.85 5.89
N PHE A 9 -0.71 -31.05 5.69
CA PHE A 9 -1.54 -30.57 6.80
C PHE A 9 -2.21 -31.71 7.55
N ARG A 10 -2.70 -32.73 6.84
CA ARG A 10 -3.30 -33.92 7.46
C ARG A 10 -2.32 -34.65 8.38
N GLN A 11 -1.06 -34.79 7.96
CA GLN A 11 -0.02 -35.39 8.80
C GLN A 11 0.31 -34.51 10.02
N ILE A 12 0.41 -33.19 9.85
CA ILE A 12 0.64 -32.25 10.97
C ILE A 12 -0.48 -32.36 12.04
N LYS A 13 -1.75 -32.43 11.63
CA LYS A 13 -2.88 -32.60 12.57
C LYS A 13 -2.86 -33.95 13.28
N LEU A 14 -2.35 -35.00 12.63
CA LEU A 14 -2.19 -36.32 13.25
C LEU A 14 -1.10 -36.30 14.33
N ASP A 15 0.04 -35.67 14.03
CA ASP A 15 1.19 -35.61 14.93
C ASP A 15 0.97 -34.65 16.11
N SER A 16 0.12 -33.63 15.96
CA SER A 16 -0.04 -32.54 16.94
C SER A 16 -1.49 -32.08 17.07
N HIS A 17 -2.42 -33.02 17.30
CA HIS A 17 -3.86 -32.75 17.32
C HIS A 17 -4.28 -31.61 18.26
N ASN A 18 -3.73 -31.56 19.48
CA ASN A 18 -4.05 -30.56 20.50
C ASN A 18 -3.27 -29.24 20.33
N GLN A 19 -2.49 -29.08 19.26
CA GLN A 19 -1.71 -27.86 18.99
C GLN A 19 -1.96 -27.33 17.58
N THR A 20 -3.02 -27.81 16.93
CA THR A 20 -3.34 -27.50 15.53
C THR A 20 -4.84 -27.25 15.40
N ALA A 21 -5.20 -26.19 14.67
CA ALA A 21 -6.58 -25.85 14.35
C ALA A 21 -6.73 -25.62 12.84
N PHE A 22 -7.78 -26.19 12.25
CA PHE A 22 -8.15 -25.99 10.85
C PHE A 22 -9.31 -25.03 10.72
N ILE A 23 -9.01 -23.87 10.15
CA ILE A 23 -9.99 -22.82 9.85
C ILE A 23 -10.27 -22.86 8.35
N HIS A 24 -11.49 -23.23 7.97
CA HIS A 24 -11.91 -23.29 6.58
C HIS A 24 -12.70 -22.05 6.17
N VAL A 25 -12.13 -21.24 5.29
CA VAL A 25 -12.78 -20.03 4.78
C VAL A 25 -13.59 -20.38 3.53
N THR A 26 -14.88 -20.05 3.53
CA THR A 26 -15.79 -20.35 2.40
C THR A 26 -16.61 -19.14 2.02
N LEU A 27 -17.04 -19.07 0.75
CA LEU A 27 -17.97 -18.05 0.28
C LEU A 27 -19.42 -18.53 0.47
N ILE A 28 -20.23 -17.71 1.15
CA ILE A 28 -21.68 -17.87 1.30
C ILE A 28 -22.34 -16.81 0.42
N PRO A 29 -22.72 -17.15 -0.81
CA PRO A 29 -23.29 -16.17 -1.73
C PRO A 29 -24.67 -15.72 -1.26
N TYR A 30 -24.94 -14.43 -1.46
CA TYR A 30 -26.24 -13.83 -1.24
C TYR A 30 -27.02 -13.75 -2.56
N SER A 31 -28.15 -14.44 -2.63
CA SER A 31 -29.01 -14.40 -3.82
C SER A 31 -29.93 -13.19 -3.74
N ARG A 32 -29.55 -12.10 -4.42
CA ARG A 32 -30.35 -10.86 -4.45
C ARG A 32 -31.77 -11.07 -5.00
N ALA A 33 -31.93 -11.98 -5.98
CA ALA A 33 -33.24 -12.29 -6.57
C ALA A 33 -34.23 -12.94 -5.59
N VAL A 34 -33.72 -13.65 -4.58
CA VAL A 34 -34.54 -14.40 -3.59
C VAL A 34 -34.40 -13.82 -2.17
N GLY A 35 -33.51 -12.86 -1.97
CA GLY A 35 -33.23 -12.25 -0.66
C GLY A 35 -32.67 -13.24 0.37
N GLN A 36 -31.88 -14.23 -0.06
CA GLN A 36 -31.44 -15.31 0.83
C GLN A 36 -29.97 -15.69 0.63
N GLN A 37 -29.30 -15.93 1.74
CA GLN A 37 -27.98 -16.56 1.79
C GLN A 37 -28.06 -18.04 1.40
N LYS A 38 -27.06 -18.55 0.67
CA LYS A 38 -27.02 -19.95 0.23
C LYS A 38 -25.82 -20.67 0.82
N SER A 39 -26.07 -21.60 1.74
CA SER A 39 -25.02 -22.41 2.40
C SER A 39 -24.52 -23.60 1.59
N LYS A 40 -25.20 -23.97 0.49
CA LYS A 40 -24.89 -25.17 -0.31
C LYS A 40 -23.44 -25.19 -0.85
N PRO A 41 -22.86 -24.08 -1.36
CA PRO A 41 -21.45 -24.04 -1.76
C PRO A 41 -20.49 -24.39 -0.62
N THR A 42 -20.69 -23.81 0.57
CA THR A 42 -19.91 -24.14 1.78
C THR A 42 -20.03 -25.62 2.13
N GLN A 43 -21.23 -26.21 2.09
CA GLN A 43 -21.43 -27.63 2.36
C GLN A 43 -20.65 -28.53 1.39
N HIS A 44 -20.66 -28.22 0.09
CA HIS A 44 -19.88 -28.96 -0.90
C HIS A 44 -18.37 -28.80 -0.68
N SER A 45 -17.92 -27.58 -0.36
CA SER A 45 -16.52 -27.28 -0.06
C SER A 45 -16.02 -28.07 1.14
N VAL A 46 -16.79 -28.12 2.23
CA VAL A 46 -16.45 -28.90 3.43
C VAL A 46 -16.41 -30.39 3.13
N LYS A 47 -17.37 -30.93 2.36
CA LYS A 47 -17.32 -32.34 1.95
C LYS A 47 -16.07 -32.69 1.14
N MET A 48 -15.61 -31.77 0.29
CA MET A 48 -14.37 -31.97 -0.46
C MET A 48 -13.15 -32.00 0.47
N LEU A 49 -13.10 -31.10 1.46
CA LEU A 49 -12.06 -31.09 2.49
C LEU A 49 -12.07 -32.40 3.32
N GLN A 50 -13.26 -32.84 3.73
CA GLN A 50 -13.43 -34.11 4.45
C GLN A 50 -13.03 -35.33 3.61
N SER A 51 -13.26 -35.30 2.29
CA SER A 51 -12.90 -36.41 1.40
C SER A 51 -11.39 -36.67 1.32
N VAL A 52 -10.56 -35.68 1.70
CA VAL A 52 -9.10 -35.84 1.83
C VAL A 52 -8.66 -36.08 3.29
N GLY A 53 -9.61 -36.40 4.19
CA GLY A 53 -9.32 -36.73 5.58
C GLY A 53 -9.12 -35.53 6.51
N LEU A 54 -9.54 -34.33 6.11
CA LEU A 54 -9.43 -33.11 6.90
C LEU A 54 -10.81 -32.67 7.41
N GLN A 55 -10.98 -32.63 8.73
CA GLN A 55 -12.16 -32.06 9.39
C GLN A 55 -11.83 -30.61 9.78
N PRO A 56 -12.60 -29.60 9.33
CA PRO A 56 -12.42 -28.25 9.83
C PRO A 56 -12.83 -28.18 11.30
N ASP A 57 -12.09 -27.42 12.10
CA ASP A 57 -12.44 -27.09 13.47
C ASP A 57 -13.33 -25.83 13.49
N ILE A 58 -13.08 -24.88 12.59
CA ILE A 58 -13.80 -23.61 12.44
C ILE A 58 -14.17 -23.39 10.97
N ILE A 59 -15.36 -22.83 10.71
CA ILE A 59 -15.74 -22.34 9.40
C ILE A 59 -15.92 -20.82 9.45
N ILE A 60 -15.18 -20.09 8.62
CA ILE A 60 -15.39 -18.66 8.37
C ILE A 60 -16.21 -18.53 7.09
N GLY A 61 -17.43 -18.04 7.21
CA GLY A 61 -18.30 -17.77 6.06
C GLY A 61 -18.18 -16.32 5.59
N ARG A 62 -17.52 -16.10 4.45
CA ARG A 62 -17.47 -14.81 3.76
C ARG A 62 -18.79 -14.55 3.06
N SER A 63 -19.40 -13.39 3.27
CA SER A 63 -20.69 -13.02 2.67
C SER A 63 -20.82 -11.51 2.49
N GLU A 64 -21.78 -11.05 1.67
CA GLU A 64 -22.09 -9.61 1.57
C GLU A 64 -22.70 -9.07 2.88
N THR A 65 -23.51 -9.88 3.57
CA THR A 65 -24.23 -9.52 4.80
C THR A 65 -23.89 -10.46 5.96
N PRO A 66 -24.11 -10.06 7.23
CA PRO A 66 -23.92 -10.96 8.38
C PRO A 66 -24.72 -12.25 8.24
N LEU A 67 -24.16 -13.37 8.66
CA LEU A 67 -24.81 -14.67 8.52
C LEU A 67 -26.04 -14.82 9.41
N ASP A 68 -27.13 -15.29 8.82
CA ASP A 68 -28.35 -15.60 9.56
C ASP A 68 -28.12 -16.79 10.50
N LYS A 69 -28.79 -16.79 11.66
CA LYS A 69 -28.70 -17.91 12.62
C LYS A 69 -29.08 -19.25 12.00
N GLU A 70 -30.09 -19.27 11.12
CA GLU A 70 -30.50 -20.49 10.41
C GLU A 70 -29.40 -21.00 9.47
N ILE A 71 -28.69 -20.09 8.80
CA ILE A 71 -27.56 -20.44 7.92
C ILE A 71 -26.41 -21.01 8.74
N LYS A 72 -26.08 -20.39 9.88
CA LYS A 72 -25.06 -20.91 10.81
C LYS A 72 -25.39 -22.32 11.28
N ARG A 73 -26.63 -22.55 11.75
CA ARG A 73 -27.12 -23.89 12.15
C ARG A 73 -27.01 -24.91 11.03
N LYS A 74 -27.43 -24.53 9.83
CA LYS A 74 -27.38 -25.40 8.66
C LYS A 74 -25.94 -25.74 8.24
N ILE A 75 -25.00 -24.81 8.36
CA ILE A 75 -23.58 -25.08 8.10
C ILE A 75 -23.04 -26.02 9.18
N SER A 76 -23.24 -25.68 10.45
CA SER A 76 -22.82 -26.50 11.61
C SER A 76 -23.27 -27.95 11.48
N SER A 77 -24.56 -28.20 11.25
CA SER A 77 -25.13 -29.55 11.13
C SER A 77 -24.57 -30.34 9.93
N TYR A 78 -24.42 -29.71 8.76
CA TYR A 78 -23.92 -30.40 7.57
C TYR A 78 -22.40 -30.58 7.56
N SER A 79 -21.68 -29.77 8.33
CA SER A 79 -20.22 -29.79 8.43
C SER A 79 -19.71 -30.53 9.66
N ASN A 80 -20.61 -30.96 10.55
CA ASN A 80 -20.29 -31.66 11.79
C ASN A 80 -19.34 -30.86 12.70
N ILE A 81 -19.65 -29.56 12.91
CA ILE A 81 -18.93 -28.69 13.84
C ILE A 81 -19.91 -27.94 14.75
N PRO A 82 -19.50 -27.49 15.95
CA PRO A 82 -20.33 -26.65 16.82
C PRO A 82 -20.85 -25.38 16.14
N GLU A 83 -22.05 -24.91 16.50
CA GLU A 83 -22.64 -23.69 15.89
C GLU A 83 -21.80 -22.44 16.18
N ASN A 84 -21.21 -22.34 17.36
CA ASN A 84 -20.28 -21.27 17.73
C ASN A 84 -18.96 -21.29 16.94
N ALA A 85 -18.63 -22.40 16.27
CA ALA A 85 -17.49 -22.51 15.35
C ALA A 85 -17.82 -22.06 13.91
N VAL A 86 -19.05 -21.58 13.65
CA VAL A 86 -19.45 -20.95 12.38
C VAL A 86 -19.42 -19.43 12.51
N ILE A 87 -18.32 -18.84 12.03
CA ILE A 87 -18.02 -17.42 12.16
C ILE A 87 -18.46 -16.65 10.91
N SER A 88 -19.17 -15.55 11.12
CA SER A 88 -19.61 -14.64 10.06
C SER A 88 -18.48 -13.67 9.69
N ASN A 89 -18.21 -13.53 8.40
CA ASN A 89 -17.27 -12.56 7.84
C ASN A 89 -18.00 -11.77 6.73
N PRO A 90 -18.80 -10.76 7.08
CA PRO A 90 -19.48 -9.93 6.10
C PRO A 90 -18.50 -8.99 5.37
N ASP A 91 -18.96 -8.33 4.31
CA ASP A 91 -18.27 -7.17 3.76
C ASP A 91 -18.32 -6.02 4.79
N LEU A 92 -17.18 -5.36 4.99
CA LEU A 92 -16.99 -4.27 5.95
C LEU A 92 -16.48 -3.04 5.20
N GLU A 93 -16.94 -1.84 5.59
CA GLU A 93 -16.43 -0.58 5.03
C GLU A 93 -14.95 -0.41 5.38
N ILE A 94 -14.60 -0.63 6.64
CA ILE A 94 -13.22 -0.55 7.14
C ILE A 94 -12.74 -1.97 7.47
N VAL A 95 -11.76 -2.46 6.72
CA VAL A 95 -11.20 -3.82 6.91
C VAL A 95 -10.68 -4.06 8.33
N TYR A 96 -10.22 -3.00 9.00
CA TYR A 96 -9.73 -3.03 10.36
C TYR A 96 -10.82 -3.31 11.41
N GLU A 97 -12.11 -3.31 11.04
CA GLU A 97 -13.20 -3.76 11.92
C GLU A 97 -13.22 -5.28 12.09
N LEU A 98 -12.62 -6.03 11.16
CA LEU A 98 -12.72 -7.49 11.12
C LEU A 98 -12.23 -8.19 12.40
N PRO A 99 -11.09 -7.81 13.02
CA PRO A 99 -10.67 -8.39 14.29
C PRO A 99 -11.68 -8.17 15.42
N LEU A 100 -12.32 -6.99 15.48
CA LEU A 100 -13.34 -6.70 16.50
C LEU A 100 -14.57 -7.61 16.32
N LEU A 101 -15.02 -7.76 15.07
CA LEU A 101 -16.14 -8.63 14.73
C LEU A 101 -15.86 -10.12 15.01
N PHE A 102 -14.61 -10.55 14.85
CA PHE A 102 -14.19 -11.92 15.19
C PHE A 102 -14.14 -12.13 16.70
N GLU A 103 -13.67 -11.13 17.45
CA GLU A 103 -13.68 -11.16 18.92
C GLU A 103 -15.10 -11.21 19.48
N GLU A 104 -16.02 -10.38 18.95
CA GLU A 104 -17.44 -10.39 19.32
C GLU A 104 -18.12 -11.75 19.09
N GLN A 105 -17.60 -12.55 18.15
CA GLN A 105 -18.10 -13.89 17.84
C GLN A 105 -17.37 -15.01 18.60
N GLY A 106 -16.41 -14.68 19.46
CA GLY A 106 -15.66 -15.64 20.28
C GLY A 106 -14.62 -16.46 19.50
N LEU A 107 -14.15 -15.99 18.34
CA LEU A 107 -13.17 -16.73 17.53
C LEU A 107 -11.83 -16.90 18.27
N GLY A 108 -11.36 -15.86 18.98
CA GLY A 108 -10.11 -15.90 19.73
C GLY A 108 -10.12 -16.98 20.82
N ASP A 109 -11.18 -16.99 21.63
CA ASP A 109 -11.39 -17.99 22.69
C ASP A 109 -11.44 -19.41 22.14
N LEU A 110 -12.20 -19.61 21.06
CA LEU A 110 -12.34 -20.91 20.40
C LEU A 110 -10.99 -21.43 19.87
N ILE A 111 -10.18 -20.56 19.26
CA ILE A 111 -8.84 -20.95 18.80
C ILE A 111 -7.97 -21.35 20.00
N CYS A 112 -7.97 -20.58 21.09
CA CYS A 112 -7.17 -20.88 22.27
C CYS A 112 -7.53 -22.25 22.87
N GLU A 113 -8.82 -22.56 22.96
CA GLU A 113 -9.32 -23.86 23.41
C GLU A 113 -8.84 -25.00 22.51
N LEU A 114 -8.96 -24.83 21.18
CA LEU A 114 -8.61 -25.87 20.20
C LEU A 114 -7.13 -26.27 20.20
N ILE A 115 -6.23 -25.33 20.48
CA ILE A 115 -4.78 -25.58 20.43
C ILE A 115 -4.15 -25.73 21.82
N ASP A 116 -4.96 -25.94 22.85
CA ASP A 116 -4.55 -26.00 24.26
C ASP A 116 -3.56 -24.88 24.62
N LEU A 117 -3.75 -23.72 23.96
CA LEU A 117 -3.03 -22.54 24.35
C LEU A 117 -3.72 -22.14 25.63
N LYS A 118 -3.08 -22.46 26.76
CA LYS A 118 -3.38 -21.79 28.02
C LYS A 118 -3.38 -20.32 27.65
N ALA A 119 -4.57 -19.76 27.53
CA ALA A 119 -4.76 -18.35 27.63
C ALA A 119 -4.15 -18.09 29.00
N LYS A 120 -2.84 -17.75 29.05
CA LYS A 120 -2.33 -16.97 30.14
C LYS A 120 -3.32 -15.85 30.11
N LEU A 121 -4.28 -15.90 31.05
CA LEU A 121 -5.13 -14.82 31.46
C LEU A 121 -4.24 -13.63 31.24
N VAL A 122 -4.47 -12.95 30.11
CA VAL A 122 -3.64 -11.82 29.72
C VAL A 122 -3.81 -10.97 30.95
N SER A 123 -2.76 -10.86 31.76
CA SER A 123 -2.93 -10.21 33.05
C SER A 123 -3.51 -8.87 32.66
N TYR A 124 -4.70 -8.63 33.17
CA TYR A 124 -5.64 -7.55 32.86
C TYR A 124 -5.03 -6.14 33.14
N SER A 125 -3.71 -6.01 33.07
CA SER A 125 -2.90 -4.81 33.22
C SER A 125 -2.59 -4.12 31.89
N GLU A 126 -2.88 -4.72 30.73
CA GLU A 126 -2.68 -4.09 29.42
C GLU A 126 -3.92 -4.21 28.51
N VAL A 127 -5.04 -3.61 28.93
CA VAL A 127 -6.17 -3.25 28.04
C VAL A 127 -5.77 -2.07 27.13
N THR A 128 -4.59 -2.17 26.53
CA THR A 128 -4.06 -1.22 25.54
C THR A 128 -4.47 -1.69 24.14
N ASN A 129 -4.30 -2.96 23.77
CA ASN A 129 -4.51 -3.38 22.38
C ASN A 129 -5.96 -3.35 21.85
N TYR A 130 -6.97 -3.89 22.55
CA TYR A 130 -8.35 -3.87 22.04
C TYR A 130 -8.93 -2.44 22.05
N SER A 131 -8.70 -1.70 23.13
CA SER A 131 -9.22 -0.33 23.26
C SER A 131 -8.55 0.63 22.27
N GLU A 132 -7.26 0.44 21.99
CA GLU A 132 -6.54 1.17 20.93
C GLU A 132 -7.01 0.75 19.54
N TRP A 133 -7.31 -0.52 19.30
CA TRP A 133 -7.86 -0.97 18.02
C TRP A 133 -9.24 -0.38 17.76
N VAL A 134 -10.11 -0.35 18.78
CA VAL A 134 -11.43 0.33 18.70
C VAL A 134 -11.26 1.82 18.41
N LYS A 135 -10.32 2.50 19.08
CA LYS A 135 -10.03 3.92 18.82
C LYS A 135 -9.54 4.13 17.39
N MET A 136 -8.61 3.30 16.93
CA MET A 136 -8.06 3.35 15.57
C MET A 136 -9.17 3.15 14.54
N VAL A 137 -9.99 2.11 14.67
CA VAL A 137 -11.18 1.92 13.82
C VAL A 137 -12.10 3.14 13.87
N GLY A 138 -12.30 3.72 15.06
CA GLY A 138 -13.05 4.95 15.25
C GLY A 138 -12.50 6.12 14.43
N MET A 139 -11.17 6.25 14.28
CA MET A 139 -10.56 7.30 13.45
C MET A 139 -10.96 7.16 11.98
N PHE A 140 -10.93 5.94 11.44
CA PHE A 140 -11.35 5.67 10.05
C PHE A 140 -12.85 5.93 9.85
N LYS A 141 -13.71 5.47 10.77
CA LYS A 141 -15.18 5.64 10.66
C LYS A 141 -15.63 7.09 10.85
N ASN A 142 -14.93 7.86 11.69
CA ASN A 142 -15.29 9.23 12.01
C ASN A 142 -14.71 10.27 11.05
N ALA A 143 -13.86 9.88 10.09
CA ALA A 143 -13.37 10.76 9.06
C ALA A 143 -14.54 11.24 8.16
N LYS A 144 -14.74 12.56 8.07
CA LYS A 144 -15.89 13.15 7.34
C LYS A 144 -15.49 13.96 6.13
N GLU A 145 -14.33 14.59 6.19
CA GLU A 145 -13.81 15.39 5.10
C GLU A 145 -13.08 14.52 4.09
N THR A 146 -13.04 14.93 2.83
CA THR A 146 -12.33 14.20 1.77
C THR A 146 -11.11 14.97 1.31
N VAL A 147 -10.00 14.27 1.06
CA VAL A 147 -8.82 14.80 0.36
C VAL A 147 -8.67 14.06 -0.96
N ARG A 148 -8.67 14.78 -2.08
CA ARG A 148 -8.63 14.19 -3.43
C ARG A 148 -7.19 14.10 -3.93
N ILE A 149 -6.73 12.88 -4.20
CA ILE A 149 -5.37 12.62 -4.68
C ILE A 149 -5.43 12.08 -6.11
N ALA A 150 -4.81 12.80 -7.05
CA ALA A 150 -4.59 12.31 -8.41
C ALA A 150 -3.49 11.25 -8.43
N MET A 151 -3.74 10.15 -9.12
CA MET A 151 -2.76 9.10 -9.41
C MET A 151 -2.69 8.87 -10.92
N PRO A 152 -1.95 9.71 -11.66
CA PRO A 152 -1.75 9.52 -13.10
C PRO A 152 -0.89 8.29 -13.37
N GLY A 153 -1.36 7.40 -14.23
CA GLY A 153 -0.58 6.21 -14.56
C GLY A 153 -1.26 5.22 -15.50
N LYS A 154 -0.69 4.02 -15.54
CA LYS A 154 -0.99 2.95 -16.51
C LYS A 154 -2.09 1.99 -16.08
N TYR A 155 -2.25 1.74 -14.78
CA TYR A 155 -3.09 0.69 -14.22
C TYR A 155 -4.27 1.29 -13.45
N PHE A 156 -5.37 1.55 -14.16
CA PHE A 156 -6.57 2.19 -13.62
C PHE A 156 -7.68 1.19 -13.24
N ASN A 157 -7.70 0.00 -13.87
CA ASN A 157 -8.76 -1.02 -13.69
C ASN A 157 -8.40 -2.13 -12.69
N ILE A 158 -7.21 -2.11 -12.10
CA ILE A 158 -6.76 -3.11 -11.14
C ILE A 158 -6.32 -2.39 -9.87
N SER A 159 -7.28 -2.13 -8.98
CA SER A 159 -7.07 -1.53 -7.65
C SER A 159 -5.92 -2.19 -6.89
N ASP A 160 -5.76 -3.49 -7.07
CA ASP A 160 -4.75 -4.31 -6.39
C ASP A 160 -3.32 -3.96 -6.79
N SER A 161 -3.11 -3.29 -7.93
CA SER A 161 -1.77 -2.92 -8.41
C SER A 161 -1.07 -1.94 -7.48
N TYR A 162 -1.83 -1.16 -6.70
CA TYR A 162 -1.35 -0.12 -5.81
C TYR A 162 -1.88 -0.27 -4.38
N ILE A 163 -2.32 -1.48 -3.98
CA ILE A 163 -2.98 -1.71 -2.68
C ILE A 163 -2.19 -1.14 -1.50
N SER A 164 -0.87 -1.31 -1.48
CA SER A 164 -0.03 -0.77 -0.40
C SER A 164 0.01 0.76 -0.38
N ILE A 165 -0.01 1.41 -1.54
CA ILE A 165 -0.04 2.88 -1.66
C ILE A 165 -1.40 3.41 -1.24
N ASN A 166 -2.48 2.78 -1.72
CA ASN A 166 -3.86 3.16 -1.37
C ASN A 166 -4.06 3.08 0.15
N VAL A 167 -3.65 1.96 0.77
CA VAL A 167 -3.71 1.78 2.23
C VAL A 167 -2.83 2.80 2.96
N ALA A 168 -1.62 3.10 2.47
CA ALA A 168 -0.77 4.11 3.11
C ALA A 168 -1.37 5.54 3.06
N LEU A 169 -2.08 5.87 1.98
CA LEU A 169 -2.83 7.13 1.87
C LEU A 169 -4.04 7.13 2.80
N GLU A 170 -4.80 6.04 2.88
CA GLU A 170 -5.94 5.88 3.79
C GLU A 170 -5.51 5.97 5.26
N ASP A 171 -4.45 5.25 5.65
CA ASP A 171 -3.87 5.32 6.99
C ASP A 171 -3.50 6.77 7.34
N ALA A 172 -2.81 7.46 6.45
CA ALA A 172 -2.39 8.85 6.64
C ALA A 172 -3.59 9.81 6.75
N ALA A 173 -4.58 9.70 5.86
CA ALA A 173 -5.76 10.56 5.86
C ALA A 173 -6.62 10.37 7.09
N ALA A 174 -6.84 9.13 7.53
CA ALA A 174 -7.60 8.85 8.74
C ALA A 174 -6.99 9.52 9.99
N HIS A 175 -5.66 9.59 10.08
CA HIS A 175 -4.98 10.29 11.17
C HIS A 175 -5.12 11.82 11.14
N HIS A 176 -5.54 12.39 10.02
CA HIS A 176 -5.91 13.80 9.90
C HIS A 176 -7.42 14.03 9.98
N GLY A 177 -8.23 12.97 10.13
CA GLY A 177 -9.70 13.07 10.13
C GLY A 177 -10.33 13.16 8.73
N TYR A 178 -9.58 12.77 7.69
CA TYR A 178 -10.01 12.79 6.30
C TYR A 178 -10.15 11.37 5.73
N LYS A 179 -11.01 11.22 4.72
CA LYS A 179 -11.05 10.08 3.81
C LYS A 179 -10.28 10.44 2.54
N THR A 180 -9.60 9.47 1.97
CA THR A 180 -8.91 9.66 0.69
C THR A 180 -9.86 9.36 -0.46
N GLU A 181 -9.92 10.27 -1.44
CA GLU A 181 -10.57 10.03 -2.73
C GLU A 181 -9.50 9.93 -3.82
N LEU A 182 -9.31 8.73 -4.36
CA LEU A 182 -8.28 8.46 -5.37
C LEU A 182 -8.84 8.72 -6.78
N LYS A 183 -8.34 9.75 -7.45
CA LYS A 183 -8.61 10.02 -8.85
C LYS A 183 -7.54 9.33 -9.70
N MET A 184 -7.80 8.09 -10.11
CA MET A 184 -6.93 7.34 -11.02
C MET A 184 -7.06 7.91 -12.43
N ILE A 185 -6.02 8.59 -12.94
CA ILE A 185 -6.05 9.23 -14.25
C ILE A 185 -5.37 8.30 -15.26
N ASN A 186 -6.15 7.81 -16.22
CA ASN A 186 -5.62 7.04 -17.34
C ASN A 186 -4.97 7.99 -18.36
N ILE A 187 -3.65 7.95 -18.47
CA ILE A 187 -2.91 8.80 -19.39
C ILE A 187 -2.83 8.15 -20.76
N ASP A 188 -3.36 8.84 -21.76
CA ASP A 188 -3.12 8.61 -23.18
C ASP A 188 -2.60 9.87 -23.90
N GLU A 189 -2.38 9.78 -25.22
CA GLU A 189 -1.84 10.87 -26.04
C GLU A 189 -2.77 12.09 -26.14
N ASN A 190 -4.07 11.93 -25.88
CA ASN A 190 -5.07 13.00 -25.99
C ASN A 190 -5.47 13.57 -24.62
N THR A 191 -4.94 13.03 -23.53
CA THR A 191 -5.32 13.41 -22.17
C THR A 191 -4.80 14.81 -21.85
N ASN A 192 -5.71 15.75 -21.60
CA ASN A 192 -5.34 17.06 -21.08
C ASN A 192 -5.08 16.99 -19.57
N ILE A 193 -3.81 16.80 -19.20
CA ILE A 193 -3.39 16.67 -17.80
C ILE A 193 -3.82 17.86 -16.94
N GLU A 194 -3.82 19.08 -17.49
CA GLU A 194 -4.23 20.26 -16.73
C GLU A 194 -5.71 20.20 -16.34
N ASP A 195 -6.57 19.71 -17.24
CA ASP A 195 -8.00 19.55 -16.93
C ASP A 195 -8.22 18.47 -15.86
N GLU A 196 -7.46 17.38 -15.93
CA GLU A 196 -7.58 16.25 -15.02
C GLU A 196 -7.11 16.54 -13.58
N ILE A 197 -6.27 17.56 -13.37
CA ILE A 197 -5.72 17.88 -12.03
C ILE A 197 -6.29 19.16 -11.41
N LYS A 198 -7.25 19.83 -12.07
CA LYS A 198 -7.83 21.09 -11.55
C LYS A 198 -8.50 20.94 -10.20
N ASP A 199 -9.15 19.81 -9.98
CA ASP A 199 -10.00 19.55 -8.83
C ASP A 199 -9.32 18.71 -7.74
N VAL A 200 -8.00 18.50 -7.81
CA VAL A 200 -7.27 17.64 -6.87
C VAL A 200 -6.49 18.44 -5.84
N ASP A 201 -6.26 17.82 -4.69
CA ASP A 201 -5.56 18.41 -3.53
C ASP A 201 -4.10 17.97 -3.45
N GLY A 202 -3.74 16.90 -4.18
CA GLY A 202 -2.38 16.41 -4.31
C GLY A 202 -2.22 15.48 -5.50
N ILE A 203 -0.97 15.28 -5.93
CA ILE A 203 -0.61 14.36 -7.02
C ILE A 203 0.41 13.34 -6.49
N LEU A 204 0.14 12.05 -6.72
CA LEU A 204 1.08 10.97 -6.42
C LEU A 204 1.44 10.22 -7.70
N LEU A 205 2.74 10.21 -8.07
CA LEU A 205 3.24 9.35 -9.14
C LEU A 205 3.68 8.01 -8.57
N THR A 206 3.03 6.95 -9.04
CA THR A 206 3.24 5.58 -8.57
C THR A 206 4.52 4.97 -9.15
N PRO A 207 5.05 3.90 -8.53
CA PRO A 207 6.01 3.02 -9.15
C PRO A 207 5.46 2.42 -10.46
N GLY A 208 6.34 2.04 -11.38
CA GLY A 208 5.93 1.47 -12.65
C GLY A 208 7.11 0.94 -13.46
N PHE A 209 6.78 0.29 -14.59
CA PHE A 209 7.74 -0.22 -15.56
C PHE A 209 7.21 -0.05 -16.99
N GLY A 210 8.14 0.21 -17.91
CA GLY A 210 7.87 0.37 -19.34
C GLY A 210 7.41 1.77 -19.74
N GLU A 211 7.30 1.99 -21.04
CA GLU A 211 7.22 3.32 -21.66
C GLU A 211 5.82 3.95 -21.63
N ARG A 212 4.77 3.17 -21.40
CA ARG A 212 3.39 3.65 -21.46
C ARG A 212 3.11 4.66 -20.33
N ALA A 213 2.40 5.75 -20.67
CA ALA A 213 2.02 6.84 -19.77
C ALA A 213 3.17 7.70 -19.22
N VAL A 214 4.44 7.40 -19.55
CA VAL A 214 5.60 8.11 -19.00
C VAL A 214 5.56 9.60 -19.30
N GLU A 215 5.29 9.99 -20.55
CA GLU A 215 5.26 11.39 -20.95
C GLU A 215 4.17 12.20 -20.22
N GLY A 216 2.96 11.63 -20.06
CA GLY A 216 1.91 12.31 -19.29
C GLY A 216 2.16 12.31 -17.78
N MET A 217 2.87 11.31 -17.23
CA MET A 217 3.31 11.32 -15.83
C MET A 217 4.36 12.41 -15.58
N ILE A 218 5.33 12.56 -16.49
CA ILE A 218 6.29 13.68 -16.47
C ILE A 218 5.53 15.00 -16.56
N LYS A 219 4.58 15.12 -17.49
CA LYS A 219 3.74 16.33 -17.61
C LYS A 219 2.93 16.62 -16.35
N SER A 220 2.44 15.60 -15.65
CA SER A 220 1.75 15.76 -14.37
C SER A 220 2.65 16.36 -13.29
N ALA A 221 3.91 15.91 -13.21
CA ALA A 221 4.90 16.52 -12.32
C ALA A 221 5.22 17.98 -12.71
N GLU A 222 5.32 18.28 -14.01
CA GLU A 222 5.48 19.67 -14.48
C GLU A 222 4.30 20.57 -14.08
N CYS A 223 3.08 20.07 -14.21
CA CYS A 223 1.88 20.81 -13.84
C CYS A 223 1.77 21.00 -12.32
N ALA A 224 2.19 20.00 -11.53
CA ALA A 224 2.30 20.13 -10.08
C ALA A 224 3.29 21.24 -9.68
N MET A 225 4.44 21.34 -10.37
CA MET A 225 5.41 22.44 -10.15
C MET A 225 4.81 23.80 -10.51
N GLU A 226 3.97 23.90 -11.53
CA GLU A 226 3.39 25.16 -11.99
C GLU A 226 2.30 25.68 -11.05
N HIS A 227 1.37 24.80 -10.73
CA HIS A 227 0.20 25.11 -9.92
C HIS A 227 0.46 24.93 -8.42
N LYS A 228 1.69 24.62 -8.04
CA LYS A 228 2.13 24.41 -6.65
C LYS A 228 1.33 23.33 -5.92
N ILE A 229 0.83 22.33 -6.67
CA ILE A 229 0.06 21.23 -6.09
C ILE A 229 1.03 20.32 -5.31
N PRO A 230 0.73 19.96 -4.05
CA PRO A 230 1.52 19.01 -3.29
C PRO A 230 1.76 17.72 -4.08
N PHE A 231 3.01 17.25 -4.11
CA PHE A 231 3.44 16.17 -4.97
C PHE A 231 4.28 15.13 -4.24
N LEU A 232 4.00 13.85 -4.50
CA LEU A 232 4.81 12.73 -4.03
C LEU A 232 5.14 11.76 -5.18
N GLY A 233 6.42 11.56 -5.46
CA GLY A 233 6.90 10.57 -6.43
C GLY A 233 7.51 9.36 -5.73
N ILE A 234 7.01 8.15 -5.99
CA ILE A 234 7.52 6.92 -5.37
C ILE A 234 8.23 6.06 -6.42
N CYS A 235 9.46 5.64 -6.11
CA CYS A 235 10.30 4.81 -6.96
C CYS A 235 10.44 5.40 -8.36
N PHE A 236 9.82 4.79 -9.37
CA PHE A 236 9.75 5.33 -10.73
C PHE A 236 9.13 6.74 -10.79
N GLY A 237 8.14 7.04 -9.95
CA GLY A 237 7.56 8.39 -9.84
C GLY A 237 8.59 9.45 -9.43
N ALA A 238 9.57 9.11 -8.59
CA ALA A 238 10.66 10.01 -8.22
C ALA A 238 11.61 10.26 -9.40
N GLN A 239 11.86 9.23 -10.21
CA GLN A 239 12.68 9.33 -11.43
C GLN A 239 12.02 10.25 -12.46
N LEU A 240 10.71 10.11 -12.65
CA LEU A 240 9.93 10.97 -13.55
C LEU A 240 9.83 12.41 -13.04
N PHE A 241 9.74 12.60 -11.73
CA PHE A 241 9.83 13.93 -11.11
C PHE A 241 11.16 14.62 -11.42
N PHE A 242 12.28 13.89 -11.38
CA PHE A 242 13.58 14.46 -11.77
C PHE A 242 13.64 14.82 -13.25
N ALA A 243 13.13 13.95 -14.13
CA ALA A 243 13.05 14.24 -15.56
C ALA A 243 12.21 15.49 -15.85
N ALA A 244 11.04 15.61 -15.21
CA ALA A 244 10.18 16.79 -15.30
C ALA A 244 10.91 18.07 -14.86
N PHE A 245 11.66 18.02 -13.75
CA PHE A 245 12.44 19.16 -13.28
C PHE A 245 13.50 19.58 -14.31
N CYS A 246 14.26 18.62 -14.83
CA CYS A 246 15.30 18.86 -15.84
C CYS A 246 14.72 19.45 -17.13
N ARG A 247 13.57 18.94 -17.61
CA ARG A 247 12.88 19.48 -18.79
C ARG A 247 12.40 20.91 -18.56
N LYS A 248 11.65 21.12 -17.47
CA LYS A 248 10.98 22.39 -17.17
C LYS A 248 11.94 23.49 -16.77
N TYR A 249 12.86 23.20 -15.87
CA TYR A 249 13.71 24.21 -15.27
C TYR A 249 15.09 24.28 -15.89
N LEU A 250 15.68 23.18 -16.37
CA LEU A 250 17.01 23.22 -17.00
C LEU A 250 16.96 23.28 -18.54
N GLY A 251 15.76 23.26 -19.14
CA GLY A 251 15.58 23.32 -20.59
C GLY A 251 16.01 22.05 -21.32
N LEU A 252 16.26 20.95 -20.60
CA LEU A 252 16.70 19.67 -21.14
C LEU A 252 15.50 18.90 -21.72
N LYS A 253 14.90 19.40 -22.82
CA LYS A 253 13.58 18.99 -23.35
C LYS A 253 13.37 17.47 -23.50
N ASN A 254 14.43 16.71 -23.75
CA ASN A 254 14.37 15.26 -23.97
C ASN A 254 14.94 14.45 -22.80
N ALA A 255 15.14 15.06 -21.62
CA ALA A 255 15.64 14.35 -20.44
C ALA A 255 14.73 13.18 -20.07
N ASN A 256 15.32 11.99 -19.94
CA ASN A 256 14.58 10.77 -19.66
C ASN A 256 15.42 9.73 -18.90
N SER A 257 14.76 8.64 -18.50
CA SER A 257 15.43 7.42 -18.06
C SER A 257 15.88 6.61 -19.27
N THR A 258 17.09 6.03 -19.21
CA THR A 258 17.55 5.05 -20.23
C THR A 258 16.77 3.74 -20.19
N GLU A 259 15.95 3.52 -19.16
CA GLU A 259 14.94 2.47 -19.14
C GLU A 259 13.87 2.68 -20.22
N ILE A 260 13.52 3.95 -20.48
CA ILE A 260 12.42 4.36 -21.34
C ILE A 260 12.92 4.79 -22.71
N ASP A 261 13.93 5.66 -22.74
CA ASP A 261 14.56 6.12 -23.96
C ASP A 261 16.08 5.92 -23.86
N LYS A 262 16.56 4.82 -24.44
CA LYS A 262 18.00 4.51 -24.47
C LYS A 262 18.84 5.52 -25.23
N ASN A 263 18.22 6.32 -26.12
CA ASN A 263 18.89 7.28 -26.98
C ASN A 263 18.70 8.73 -26.50
N THR A 264 18.12 8.94 -25.31
CA THR A 264 17.95 10.28 -24.77
C THR A 264 19.29 11.02 -24.74
N PRO A 265 19.36 12.27 -25.23
CA PRO A 265 20.59 13.07 -25.12
C PRO A 265 20.90 13.44 -23.66
N TYR A 266 19.93 13.30 -22.75
CA TYR A 266 20.06 13.66 -21.34
C TYR A 266 19.58 12.51 -20.44
N PRO A 267 20.41 11.46 -20.25
CA PRO A 267 20.08 10.31 -19.41
C PRO A 267 20.14 10.68 -17.92
N VAL A 268 19.12 11.40 -17.44
CA VAL A 268 19.01 11.91 -16.06
C VAL A 268 18.75 10.80 -15.05
N VAL A 269 18.28 9.65 -15.53
CA VAL A 269 18.11 8.42 -14.76
C VAL A 269 18.72 7.29 -15.58
N ASP A 270 19.63 6.53 -14.96
CA ASP A 270 20.42 5.52 -15.67
C ASP A 270 20.91 4.43 -14.71
N LEU A 271 21.43 3.33 -15.25
CA LEU A 271 22.18 2.36 -14.46
C LEU A 271 23.48 2.99 -13.91
N LEU A 272 23.99 2.45 -12.81
CA LEU A 272 25.33 2.79 -12.35
C LEU A 272 26.37 2.21 -13.31
N GLU A 273 27.53 2.85 -13.43
CA GLU A 273 28.60 2.40 -14.34
C GLU A 273 29.01 0.94 -14.08
N SER A 274 29.12 0.57 -12.80
CA SER A 274 29.42 -0.80 -12.36
C SER A 274 28.36 -1.83 -12.75
N GLN A 275 27.13 -1.41 -13.05
CA GLN A 275 26.02 -2.29 -13.40
C GLN A 275 25.97 -2.65 -14.89
N TYR A 276 26.64 -1.89 -15.78
CA TYR A 276 26.66 -2.23 -17.21
C TYR A 276 27.46 -3.50 -17.52
N GLN A 277 28.40 -3.87 -16.66
CA GLN A 277 29.21 -5.08 -16.81
C GLN A 277 28.50 -6.34 -16.25
N VAL A 278 27.33 -6.18 -15.62
CA VAL A 278 26.57 -7.27 -15.01
C VAL A 278 25.63 -7.89 -16.04
N ASN A 279 25.99 -9.08 -16.55
CA ASN A 279 25.22 -9.79 -17.57
C ASN A 279 24.09 -10.68 -17.00
N GLU A 280 24.04 -10.88 -15.68
CA GLU A 280 23.03 -11.74 -15.04
C GLU A 280 21.67 -11.04 -14.92
N LYS A 281 20.60 -11.70 -15.37
CA LYS A 281 19.22 -11.20 -15.18
C LYS A 281 18.91 -11.08 -13.68
N GLY A 282 18.74 -9.85 -13.22
CA GLY A 282 18.45 -9.53 -11.81
C GLY A 282 19.66 -9.04 -11.02
N GLY A 283 20.89 -9.19 -11.53
CA GLY A 283 22.12 -8.81 -10.82
C GLY A 283 22.30 -7.31 -10.57
N THR A 284 21.49 -6.47 -11.21
CA THR A 284 21.48 -5.01 -11.01
C THR A 284 20.31 -4.51 -10.17
N MET A 285 19.44 -5.42 -9.68
CA MET A 285 18.28 -5.05 -8.87
C MET A 285 18.71 -4.69 -7.46
N ARG A 286 18.41 -3.45 -7.07
CA ARG A 286 18.43 -3.04 -5.67
C ARG A 286 17.15 -3.49 -5.00
N LEU A 287 17.26 -4.33 -3.97
CA LEU A 287 16.13 -5.02 -3.36
C LEU A 287 16.27 -5.10 -1.84
N GLY A 288 15.16 -4.88 -1.13
CA GLY A 288 15.09 -5.11 0.31
C GLY A 288 15.39 -3.86 1.12
N ALA A 289 15.59 -4.04 2.42
CA ALA A 289 15.73 -2.95 3.38
C ALA A 289 17.17 -2.45 3.45
N GLU A 290 17.37 -1.14 3.31
CA GLU A 290 18.68 -0.50 3.38
C GLU A 290 18.65 0.78 4.22
N ASN A 291 19.80 1.13 4.80
CA ASN A 291 19.99 2.40 5.51
C ASN A 291 20.08 3.57 4.53
N ILE A 292 19.38 4.65 4.85
CA ILE A 292 19.35 5.90 4.09
C ILE A 292 19.72 7.03 5.04
N ILE A 293 20.61 7.91 4.58
CA ILE A 293 21.01 9.11 5.31
C ILE A 293 20.23 10.28 4.74
N ILE A 294 19.40 10.91 5.57
CA ILE A 294 18.56 12.07 5.24
C ILE A 294 19.32 13.35 5.60
N GLU A 295 19.27 14.33 4.71
CA GLU A 295 19.84 15.66 4.93
C GLU A 295 18.93 16.49 5.84
N GLU A 296 19.49 17.13 6.86
CA GLU A 296 18.75 18.00 7.77
C GLU A 296 18.19 19.25 7.05
N GLY A 297 17.09 19.80 7.56
CA GLY A 297 16.44 20.98 6.96
C GLY A 297 15.70 20.70 5.65
N THR A 298 15.50 19.43 5.31
CA THR A 298 14.71 18.98 4.15
C THR A 298 13.29 18.60 4.57
N LYS A 299 12.35 18.62 3.62
CA LYS A 299 10.97 18.13 3.86
C LYS A 299 10.95 16.67 4.27
N LEU A 300 11.89 15.88 3.74
CA LEU A 300 12.05 14.49 4.13
C LEU A 300 12.49 14.36 5.59
N TYR A 301 13.43 15.20 6.05
CA TYR A 301 13.83 15.22 7.46
C TYR A 301 12.69 15.69 8.37
N GLU A 302 11.94 16.72 7.98
CA GLU A 302 10.73 17.16 8.71
C GLU A 302 9.72 16.03 8.85
N ALA A 303 9.57 15.17 7.83
CA ALA A 303 8.64 14.06 7.87
C ALA A 303 9.10 12.93 8.81
N TYR A 304 10.36 12.51 8.72
CA TYR A 304 10.87 11.37 9.50
C TYR A 304 11.40 11.74 10.88
N ASN A 305 11.84 12.98 11.07
CA ASN A 305 12.48 13.50 12.28
C ASN A 305 13.68 12.65 12.76
N GLN A 306 14.40 12.06 11.80
CA GLN A 306 15.54 11.17 12.02
C GLN A 306 16.52 11.29 10.85
N GLN A 307 17.82 11.34 11.13
CA GLN A 307 18.85 11.42 10.08
C GLN A 307 19.06 10.07 9.38
N VAL A 308 18.91 8.95 10.08
CA VAL A 308 19.11 7.61 9.52
C VAL A 308 17.79 6.85 9.57
N ILE A 309 17.32 6.42 8.40
CA ILE A 309 16.10 5.60 8.27
C ILE A 309 16.41 4.30 7.53
N ILE A 310 15.53 3.31 7.68
CA ILE A 310 15.59 2.04 6.96
C ILE A 310 14.36 1.89 6.09
N GLU A 311 14.52 1.88 4.77
CA GLU A 311 13.39 1.71 3.83
C GLU A 311 13.70 0.65 2.78
N ARG A 312 12.64 0.21 2.09
CA ARG A 312 12.72 -0.89 1.14
C ARG A 312 12.83 -0.39 -0.29
N PHE A 313 13.69 -1.03 -1.08
CA PHE A 313 13.90 -0.74 -2.49
C PHE A 313 13.45 -1.90 -3.38
N ARG A 314 13.06 -1.56 -4.61
CA ARG A 314 12.83 -2.51 -5.72
C ARG A 314 12.97 -1.80 -7.06
N HIS A 315 14.18 -1.36 -7.39
CA HIS A 315 14.49 -0.69 -8.67
C HIS A 315 15.91 -1.01 -9.13
N ARG A 316 16.23 -0.67 -10.38
CA ARG A 316 17.57 -0.86 -10.96
C ARG A 316 18.24 0.44 -11.38
N TYR A 317 17.44 1.41 -11.81
CA TYR A 317 17.93 2.68 -12.35
C TYR A 317 18.06 3.72 -11.25
N HIS A 318 18.98 4.65 -11.41
CA HIS A 318 19.36 5.63 -10.40
C HIS A 318 19.37 7.04 -11.00
N ILE A 319 18.94 8.02 -10.19
CA ILE A 319 19.06 9.45 -10.51
C ILE A 319 20.56 9.79 -10.66
N GLN A 320 20.91 10.45 -11.75
CA GLN A 320 22.29 10.73 -12.12
C GLN A 320 22.75 12.11 -11.59
N GLU A 321 23.68 12.09 -10.63
CA GLU A 321 24.23 13.27 -9.94
C GLU A 321 24.71 14.36 -10.90
N ARG A 322 25.29 13.98 -12.05
CA ARG A 322 25.86 14.94 -13.03
C ARG A 322 24.87 15.99 -13.55
N PHE A 323 23.57 15.77 -13.42
CA PHE A 323 22.53 16.73 -13.83
C PHE A 323 22.08 17.66 -12.69
N ILE A 324 22.55 17.44 -11.46
CA ILE A 324 22.27 18.30 -10.31
C ILE A 324 23.35 19.39 -10.25
N THR A 325 23.31 20.26 -11.25
CA THR A 325 24.24 21.37 -11.42
C THR A 325 23.97 22.48 -10.40
N GLU A 326 24.88 23.45 -10.28
CA GLU A 326 24.63 24.66 -9.48
C GLU A 326 23.39 25.43 -9.96
N GLU A 327 23.09 25.39 -11.26
CA GLU A 327 21.84 25.94 -11.79
C GLU A 327 20.61 25.20 -11.24
N ALA A 328 20.64 23.87 -11.15
CA ALA A 328 19.55 23.09 -10.57
C ALA A 328 19.32 23.46 -9.10
N LYS A 329 20.40 23.57 -8.32
CA LYS A 329 20.37 23.99 -6.91
C LYS A 329 19.83 25.42 -6.74
N ASN A 330 20.28 26.35 -7.57
CA ASN A 330 19.77 27.74 -7.59
C ASN A 330 18.29 27.82 -7.97
N LYS A 331 17.81 26.85 -8.77
CA LYS A 331 16.39 26.65 -9.06
C LYS A 331 15.68 25.84 -7.96
N GLY A 332 16.27 25.68 -6.78
CA GLY A 332 15.65 25.10 -5.59
C GLY A 332 15.64 23.57 -5.57
N PHE A 333 16.36 22.88 -6.46
CA PHE A 333 16.46 21.42 -6.38
C PHE A 333 17.39 21.00 -5.24
N VAL A 334 16.95 20.02 -4.45
CA VAL A 334 17.72 19.50 -3.31
C VAL A 334 17.76 17.98 -3.37
N VAL A 335 18.94 17.41 -3.12
CA VAL A 335 19.08 15.98 -2.78
C VAL A 335 18.80 15.84 -1.30
N SER A 336 17.69 15.20 -0.95
CA SER A 336 17.25 15.09 0.45
C SER A 336 17.69 13.81 1.15
N SER A 337 18.15 12.81 0.41
CA SER A 337 18.82 11.66 1.02
C SER A 337 19.74 10.89 0.09
N ARG A 338 20.71 10.20 0.69
CA ARG A 338 21.69 9.33 0.03
C ARG A 338 21.84 7.99 0.73
N ASP A 339 22.54 7.06 0.09
CA ASP A 339 22.98 5.82 0.73
C ASP A 339 24.14 6.08 1.71
N GLN A 340 24.54 5.07 2.46
CA GLN A 340 25.62 5.20 3.45
C GLN A 340 26.98 5.55 2.82
N SER A 341 27.19 5.27 1.53
CA SER A 341 28.41 5.67 0.82
C SER A 341 28.37 7.09 0.27
N SER A 342 27.24 7.79 0.42
CA SER A 342 26.95 9.12 -0.14
C SER A 342 27.00 9.19 -1.68
N LYS A 343 27.00 8.05 -2.38
CA LYS A 343 27.13 8.00 -3.85
C LYS A 343 25.79 7.90 -4.57
N ILE A 344 24.82 7.24 -3.96
CA ILE A 344 23.52 6.95 -4.57
C ILE A 344 22.47 7.88 -3.97
N ILE A 345 21.84 8.67 -4.82
CA ILE A 345 20.72 9.53 -4.45
C ILE A 345 19.48 8.66 -4.19
N ASN A 346 18.91 8.78 -2.99
CA ASN A 346 17.71 8.04 -2.60
C ASN A 346 16.46 8.92 -2.59
N SER A 347 16.60 10.22 -2.40
CA SER A 347 15.48 11.15 -2.45
C SER A 347 15.89 12.52 -2.92
N ILE A 348 14.92 13.20 -3.52
CA ILE A 348 15.03 14.52 -4.09
C ILE A 348 13.79 15.34 -3.73
N GLU A 349 13.92 16.64 -3.64
CA GLU A 349 12.80 17.54 -3.38
C GLU A 349 12.97 18.89 -4.07
N LEU A 350 11.85 19.59 -4.26
CA LEU A 350 11.85 20.98 -4.67
C LEU A 350 11.76 21.85 -3.43
N ASN A 351 12.87 22.49 -3.05
CA ASN A 351 12.93 23.43 -1.96
C ASN A 351 12.70 24.87 -2.45
N ARG A 352 11.42 25.18 -2.67
CA ARG A 352 10.94 26.54 -2.95
C ARG A 352 9.82 26.91 -2.00
N LYS A 353 9.68 28.21 -1.75
CA LYS A 353 8.55 28.75 -1.00
C LYS A 353 7.25 28.37 -1.70
N ASP A 354 6.26 27.90 -0.94
CA ASP A 354 4.95 27.43 -1.38
C ASP A 354 4.94 26.11 -2.19
N HIS A 355 6.05 25.39 -2.31
CA HIS A 355 6.09 24.06 -2.93
C HIS A 355 6.27 22.98 -1.86
N TRP A 356 5.41 21.97 -1.88
CA TRP A 356 5.67 20.68 -1.22
C TRP A 356 5.77 19.58 -2.27
N MET A 357 7.01 19.24 -2.67
CA MET A 357 7.25 18.20 -3.67
C MET A 357 8.42 17.33 -3.23
N VAL A 358 8.18 16.03 -3.08
CA VAL A 358 9.19 15.05 -2.65
C VAL A 358 9.16 13.85 -3.60
N GLY A 359 10.34 13.35 -3.97
CA GLY A 359 10.50 12.09 -4.71
C GLY A 359 11.44 11.15 -3.96
N THR A 360 11.01 9.92 -3.71
CA THR A 360 11.82 8.88 -3.05
C THR A 360 11.99 7.67 -3.94
N GLN A 361 13.22 7.14 -4.08
CA GLN A 361 13.45 5.89 -4.83
C GLN A 361 13.06 4.62 -4.04
N PHE A 362 12.92 4.72 -2.73
CA PHE A 362 12.38 3.66 -1.88
C PHE A 362 10.85 3.67 -1.83
N HIS A 363 10.29 2.65 -1.18
CA HIS A 363 8.87 2.38 -1.01
C HIS A 363 8.41 2.54 0.45
N PRO A 364 8.07 3.78 0.88
CA PRO A 364 7.67 4.06 2.26
C PRO A 364 6.28 3.51 2.61
N GLU A 365 5.48 3.11 1.61
CA GLU A 365 4.16 2.52 1.78
C GLU A 365 4.22 1.16 2.50
N PHE A 366 5.30 0.38 2.33
CA PHE A 366 5.42 -0.96 2.93
C PHE A 366 5.54 -0.94 4.47
N LYS A 367 5.90 0.22 5.03
CA LYS A 367 6.01 0.44 6.47
C LYS A 367 4.84 1.21 7.06
N SER A 368 3.84 1.60 6.26
CA SER A 368 2.59 2.16 6.78
C SER A 368 1.83 1.12 7.57
N ARG A 369 1.21 1.55 8.67
CA ARG A 369 0.32 0.74 9.52
C ARG A 369 -0.89 1.60 9.91
N PRO A 370 -2.05 0.99 10.18
CA PRO A 370 -3.26 1.73 10.55
C PRO A 370 -3.19 2.51 11.87
N TYR A 371 -2.21 2.22 12.73
CA TYR A 371 -1.96 2.95 13.99
C TYR A 371 -0.66 3.77 13.94
N LYS A 372 0.09 3.66 12.84
CA LYS A 372 1.38 4.33 12.63
C LYS A 372 1.59 4.51 11.13
N PRO A 373 0.95 5.53 10.52
CA PRO A 373 1.05 5.76 9.10
C PRO A 373 2.50 6.06 8.73
N SER A 374 2.86 5.79 7.49
CA SER A 374 4.17 6.15 6.98
C SER A 374 4.40 7.68 7.16
N PRO A 375 5.51 8.13 7.78
CA PRO A 375 5.71 9.54 8.09
C PRO A 375 5.69 10.44 6.86
N LEU A 376 6.17 9.93 5.73
CA LEU A 376 6.14 10.66 4.46
C LEU A 376 4.72 10.81 3.91
N TYR A 377 3.91 9.76 3.93
CA TYR A 377 2.50 9.81 3.51
C TYR A 377 1.68 10.70 4.46
N TYR A 378 1.94 10.62 5.76
CA TYR A 378 1.29 11.47 6.77
C TYR A 378 1.53 12.96 6.49
N ASN A 379 2.78 13.34 6.16
CA ASN A 379 3.10 14.72 5.81
C ASN A 379 2.58 15.12 4.43
N PHE A 380 2.64 14.23 3.43
CA PHE A 380 2.04 14.49 2.12
C PHE A 380 0.55 14.84 2.25
N ILE A 381 -0.24 14.04 2.96
CA ILE A 381 -1.67 14.30 3.17
C ILE A 381 -1.89 15.60 3.96
N LYS A 382 -1.07 15.87 4.98
CA LYS A 382 -1.12 17.15 5.73
C LYS A 382 -1.01 18.35 4.79
N GLU A 383 -0.08 18.30 3.84
CA GLU A 383 0.13 19.39 2.90
C GLU A 383 -0.95 19.45 1.81
N CYS A 384 -1.50 18.31 1.39
CA CYS A 384 -2.69 18.28 0.53
C CYS A 384 -3.89 18.95 1.20
N ILE A 385 -4.11 18.71 2.49
CA ILE A 385 -5.18 19.34 3.27
C ILE A 385 -4.97 20.85 3.39
N LYS A 386 -3.72 21.29 3.65
CA LYS A 386 -3.41 22.74 3.67
C LYS A 386 -3.66 23.39 2.32
N PHE A 387 -3.25 22.73 1.23
CA PHE A 387 -3.50 23.21 -0.12
C PHE A 387 -5.00 23.30 -0.43
N LYS A 388 -5.77 22.26 -0.10
CA LYS A 388 -7.24 22.25 -0.19
C LYS A 388 -7.86 23.46 0.52
N ASN A 389 -7.45 23.73 1.75
CA ASN A 389 -7.99 24.82 2.57
C ASN A 389 -7.52 26.23 2.15
N SER A 390 -6.52 26.32 1.26
CA SER A 390 -6.00 27.58 0.73
C SER A 390 -6.66 28.02 -0.60
N LYS A 391 -7.38 27.11 -1.25
CA LYS A 391 -8.25 27.40 -2.39
C LYS A 391 -9.55 28.02 -1.89
#